data_AF-A0A937L925-F1
#
_entry.id   AF-A0A937L925-F1
#
_cell.length_a   1.000
_cell.length_b   1.000
_cell.length_c   1.000
_cell.angle_alpha   90.00
_cell.angle_beta   90.00
_cell.angle_gamma   90.00
#
_symmetry.space_group_name_H-M   'P 1'
#
loop_
_entity.id
_entity.type
_entity.pdbx_description
1 polymer ?
#
loop_
_entity_poly.entity_id
_entity_poly.type
_entity_poly.pdbx_seq_one_letter_code
_entity_poly.pdbx_strand_id
1 'polypeptide(L)' 'MTFEVLFDDGKQSIPAGRFEILGDAIACYVNCILNAEAGMNAVEIVDEYFETIASHCFADFINNGHDQSE' A
#
# COMPACT_ATOMS: atom_id res chain seq x y z
N MET A 1 14.95 13.42 -6.28
CA MET A 1 13.96 12.40 -6.69
C MET A 1 13.18 12.07 -5.44
N THR A 2 11.92 12.49 -5.40
CA THR A 2 11.01 12.24 -4.28
C THR A 2 10.09 11.08 -4.64
N PHE A 3 9.74 10.26 -3.66
CA PHE A 3 8.90 9.07 -3.85
C PHE A 3 7.70 9.16 -2.92
N GLU A 4 6.57 8.62 -3.34
CA GLU A 4 5.35 8.60 -2.54
C GLU A 4 4.84 7.17 -2.38
N VAL A 5 4.24 6.86 -1.22
CA VAL A 5 3.55 5.58 -0.98
C VAL A 5 2.07 5.86 -0.76
N LEU A 6 1.24 5.47 -1.72
CA LEU A 6 -0.20 5.70 -1.72
C LEU A 6 -0.92 4.48 -1.13
N PHE A 7 -1.88 4.73 -0.25
CA PHE A 7 -2.76 3.74 0.34
C PHE A 7 -4.16 3.95 -0.20
N ASP A 8 -4.80 2.88 -0.64
CA ASP A 8 -6.21 2.88 -1.00
C ASP A 8 -7.01 2.07 0.01
N ASP A 9 -7.31 2.68 1.16
CA ASP A 9 -8.32 2.20 2.13
C ASP A 9 -9.66 2.99 1.97
N GLY A 10 -9.76 3.82 0.91
CA GLY A 10 -10.84 4.76 0.67
C GLY A 10 -10.94 5.95 1.65
N LYS A 11 -10.02 6.12 2.61
CA LYS A 11 -10.13 7.11 3.71
C LYS A 11 -8.82 7.80 4.13
N GLN A 12 -7.65 7.22 3.91
CA GLN A 12 -6.36 7.66 4.42
C GLN A 12 -5.25 7.37 3.40
N SER A 13 -4.40 8.36 3.15
CA SER A 13 -3.14 8.21 2.45
C SER A 13 -2.00 8.66 3.37
N ILE A 14 -0.83 8.05 3.26
CA ILE A 14 0.37 8.55 3.95
C ILE A 14 1.05 9.55 3.00
N PRO A 15 1.09 10.84 3.35
CA PRO A 15 1.60 11.85 2.43
C PRO A 15 3.09 11.70 2.15
N ALA A 16 3.39 11.78 0.86
CA ALA A 16 4.66 11.82 0.14
C ALA A 16 5.88 12.43 0.85
N GLY A 17 5.69 13.51 1.60
CA GLY A 17 6.79 14.28 2.18
C GLY A 17 7.57 13.58 3.30
N ARG A 18 7.29 12.31 3.59
CA ARG A 18 8.01 11.53 4.60
C ARG A 18 9.19 10.71 4.06
N PHE A 19 9.27 10.52 2.74
CA PHE A 19 10.29 9.64 2.16
C PHE A 19 11.19 10.41 1.17
N GLU A 20 12.42 10.69 1.60
CA GLU A 20 13.45 11.29 0.75
C GLU A 20 14.26 10.23 -0.02
N ILE A 21 14.14 8.95 0.37
CA ILE A 21 14.97 7.84 -0.13
C ILE A 21 14.07 6.67 -0.55
N LEU A 22 14.30 6.13 -1.76
CA LEU A 22 13.54 5.00 -2.32
C LEU A 22 13.55 3.75 -1.41
N GLY A 23 14.68 3.49 -0.74
CA GLY A 23 14.83 2.36 0.18
C GLY A 23 13.81 2.40 1.33
N ASP A 24 13.53 3.58 1.87
CA ASP A 24 12.57 3.75 2.96
C ASP A 24 11.12 3.59 2.45
N ALA A 25 10.82 4.08 1.25
CA ALA A 25 9.53 3.88 0.60
C ALA A 25 9.26 2.38 0.32
N ILE A 26 10.27 1.63 -0.14
CA ILE A 26 10.18 0.18 -0.35
C ILE A 26 9.97 -0.55 0.98
N ALA A 27 10.71 -0.19 2.02
CA ALA A 27 10.55 -0.80 3.34
C ALA A 27 9.14 -0.57 3.90
N CYS A 28 8.60 0.64 3.75
CA CYS A 28 7.22 0.97 4.09
C CYS A 28 6.23 0.08 3.31
N TYR A 29 6.34 0.07 1.98
CA TYR A 29 5.50 -0.73 1.09
C TYR A 29 5.47 -2.22 1.46
N VAL A 30 6.64 -2.84 1.71
CA VAL A 30 6.72 -4.25 2.12
C VAL A 30 6.07 -4.47 3.49
N ASN A 31 6.29 -3.55 4.44
CA ASN A 31 5.67 -3.64 5.75
C ASN A 31 4.14 -3.56 5.67
N CYS A 32 3.60 -2.76 4.75
CA CYS A 32 2.17 -2.67 4.49
C CYS A 32 1.61 -3.97 3.90
N ILE A 33 2.36 -4.63 3.02
CA ILE A 33 1.97 -5.95 2.50
C ILE A 33 1.93 -7.00 3.62
N LEU A 34 2.95 -7.01 4.48
CA LEU A 34 3.05 -7.99 5.58
C LEU A 34 2.02 -7.79 6.69
N ASN A 35 1.53 -6.55 6.87
CA ASN A 35 0.56 -6.18 7.91
C ASN A 35 -0.76 -5.69 7.29
N ALA A 36 -1.17 -6.29 6.18
CA ALA A 36 -2.41 -5.90 5.52
C ALA A 36 -3.61 -6.07 6.46
N GLU A 37 -4.15 -4.96 6.96
CA GLU A 37 -5.37 -4.96 7.76
C GLU A 37 -6.60 -5.11 6.85
N ALA A 38 -7.67 -5.71 7.39
CA ALA A 38 -8.95 -5.82 6.71
C ALA A 38 -9.54 -4.43 6.41
N GLY A 39 -9.38 -3.96 5.17
CA GLY A 39 -9.88 -2.66 4.72
C GLY A 39 -8.97 -1.93 3.72
N MET A 40 -7.69 -2.31 3.62
CA MET A 40 -6.80 -1.80 2.56
C MET A 40 -7.04 -2.57 1.26
N ASN A 41 -7.36 -1.85 0.18
CA ASN A 41 -7.61 -2.43 -1.14
C ASN A 41 -6.34 -2.47 -1.99
N ALA A 42 -5.49 -1.45 -1.90
CA ALA A 42 -4.22 -1.40 -2.64
C ALA A 42 -3.16 -0.52 -1.95
N VAL A 43 -1.90 -0.75 -2.32
CA VAL A 43 -0.75 0.08 -1.97
C VAL A 43 0.12 0.29 -3.21
N GLU A 44 0.60 1.50 -3.43
CA GLU A 44 1.43 1.85 -4.59
C GLU A 44 2.61 2.74 -4.21
N ILE A 45 3.75 2.55 -4.86
CA ILE A 45 4.88 3.47 -4.84
C ILE A 45 4.87 4.25 -6.17
N VAL A 46 4.88 5.57 -6.08
CA VAL A 46 4.93 6.47 -7.24
C VAL A 46 6.13 7.43 -7.13
N ASP A 47 6.51 8.03 -8.24
CA ASP A 47 7.47 9.14 -8.26
C ASP A 47 6.78 10.50 -8.05
N GLU A 48 7.55 11.59 -8.17
CA GLU A 48 7.07 12.97 -8.02
C GLU A 48 6.06 13.43 -9.08
N TYR A 49 5.93 12.68 -10.18
CA TYR A 49 4.96 12.90 -11.25
C TYR A 49 3.75 11.97 -11.14
N PHE A 50 3.62 11.23 -10.04
CA PHE A 50 2.63 10.18 -9.83
C PHE A 50 2.75 9.02 -10.85
N GLU A 51 3.92 8.79 -11.42
CA GLU A 51 4.17 7.61 -12.26
C GLU A 51 4.39 6.38 -11.35
N THR A 52 3.64 5.31 -11.61
CA THR A 52 3.72 4.08 -10.81
C THR A 52 5.07 3.38 -11.00
N ILE A 53 5.78 3.20 -9.89
CA ILE A 53 7.01 2.41 -9.80
C ILE A 53 6.69 0.96 -9.40
N ALA A 54 5.79 0.79 -8.43
CA ALA A 54 5.34 -0.52 -7.95
C ALA A 54 3.91 -0.42 -7.41
N SER A 55 3.10 -1.45 -7.58
CA SER A 55 1.75 -1.51 -7.01
C SER A 55 1.38 -2.93 -6.58
N HIS A 56 0.56 -3.01 -5.53
CA HIS A 56 -0.01 -4.25 -5.04
C HIS A 56 -1.47 -4.04 -4.65
N CYS A 57 -2.33 -4.95 -5.08
CA CYS A 57 -3.75 -4.98 -4.72
C CYS A 57 -4.01 -6.16 -3.80
N PHE A 58 -4.72 -5.92 -2.70
CA PHE A 58 -5.03 -6.91 -1.66
C PHE A 58 -6.33 -7.68 -1.94
N ALA A 59 -6.78 -7.74 -3.20
CA ALA A 59 -8.09 -8.22 -3.65
C ALA A 59 -8.52 -9.64 -3.19
N ASP A 60 -7.64 -10.39 -2.53
CA ASP A 60 -7.89 -11.76 -2.09
C ASP A 60 -8.21 -11.91 -0.59
N PHE A 61 -8.12 -10.85 0.23
CA PHE A 61 -8.47 -10.94 1.66
C PHE A 61 -9.98 -10.87 1.93
N ILE A 62 -10.77 -10.31 1.01
CA ILE A 62 -12.21 -10.07 1.22
C ILE A 62 -13.06 -11.33 1.00
N ASN A 63 -12.56 -12.36 0.30
CA ASN A 63 -13.35 -13.54 -0.05
C ASN A 63 -13.02 -14.83 0.74
N ASN A 64 -12.05 -14.83 1.66
CA ASN A 64 -11.71 -16.03 2.46
C ASN A 64 -12.13 -15.93 3.94
N GLY A 65 -12.83 -14.87 4.34
CA GLY A 65 -13.30 -14.65 5.72
C GLY A 65 -14.74 -15.06 6.01
N HIS A 66 -15.48 -15.64 5.05
CA HIS A 66 -16.88 -16.03 5.23
C HIS A 66 -17.18 -17.47 4.79
N ASP A 67 -16.23 -18.39 4.98
CA ASP A 67 -16.48 -19.82 4.74
C ASP A 67 -15.73 -20.77 5.70
N GLN A 68 -15.35 -20.30 6.90
CA GLN A 68 -14.85 -21.20 7.94
C GLN A 68 -15.35 -20.82 9.33
N SER A 69 -16.58 -21.23 9.63
CA SER A 69 -16.91 -21.89 10.89
C SER A 69 -18.33 -22.47 10.80
N GLU A 70 -18.38 -23.78 10.99
CA GLU A 70 -19.48 -24.76 11.02
C GLU A 70 -20.80 -24.33 11.68
#